data_AF-A0A0K1PTW0-F1
#
_entry.id   AF-A0A0K1PTW0-F1
#
_cell.length_a   1.000
_cell.length_b   1.000
_cell.length_c   1.000
_cell.angle_alpha   90.00
_cell.angle_beta   90.00
_cell.angle_gamma   90.00
#
_symmetry.space_group_name_H-M   'P 1'
#
loop_
_entity.id
_entity.type
_entity.pdbx_description
1 polymer ?
#
loop_
_entity_poly.entity_id
_entity_poly.type
_entity_poly.pdbx_seq_one_letter_code
_entity_poly.pdbx_strand_id
1 'polypeptide(L)'
;MKLGRLVSLGSVMSLLALVACSSGTTTVVQGSPDGGSPNGSESTDPGADPDSPANQPPHALGTITLGESHVSGNGGSSMPIVSAAFVPDAAGTRTCATKLDAACQIVKAPKCTTANTPTGCAPGEACMVDDDCKAVCKKVAVCSKQCDVGEACTLDAKGEATCEKIETFDAGPLAFSGTTTSITMFPPYAYKGNIDGAPFLAGAEIKVQAQGAVDAGFEAFEESFTATTFLQTSPALNKIPRDKVFGTDAVPLAWKAGNDSIRITVAGPGGSVTCTANDSDGKYDLPRSAVDAAIGERSETSGAAFVSVSVARQRKDTKKGLKTKGELSHATVQPEGWLELVTLSSESTSFQGCSGTLTACGTNACANLQTDSQNCGTCGNVCPNGTKCGGGQCVSTTQACDACTSTAIAGTCKLQATACNADTACKAILTCYGTCADQTCANKCYTQNPTGQAKFNALQNCVSNACYSQCQ
;
A
#
# COMPACT_ATOMS: atom_id res chain seq x y z
N MET A 1 -16.37 -12.52 -52.57
CA MET A 1 -16.07 -13.97 -52.65
C MET A 1 -15.86 -14.51 -51.25
N LYS A 2 -16.44 -15.69 -51.00
CA LYS A 2 -16.45 -16.47 -49.76
C LYS A 2 -15.18 -17.34 -49.69
N LEU A 3 -14.87 -17.78 -48.46
CA LEU A 3 -13.94 -18.84 -48.03
C LEU A 3 -12.43 -18.51 -48.08
N GLY A 4 -11.59 -18.90 -47.11
CA GLY A 4 -11.81 -19.90 -46.07
C GLY A 4 -10.78 -19.84 -44.93
N ARG A 5 -11.19 -20.45 -43.82
CA ARG A 5 -10.43 -20.73 -42.59
C ARG A 5 -9.22 -21.61 -42.89
N LEU A 6 -8.09 -21.31 -42.26
CA LEU A 6 -7.17 -22.34 -41.77
C LEU A 6 -6.86 -22.07 -40.28
N VAL A 7 -7.01 -23.14 -39.52
CA VAL A 7 -6.78 -23.28 -38.09
C VAL A 7 -5.27 -23.36 -37.85
N SER A 8 -4.77 -22.66 -36.84
CA SER A 8 -3.48 -22.97 -36.21
C SER A 8 -3.62 -22.76 -34.70
N LEU A 9 -3.38 -23.85 -33.98
CA LEU A 9 -3.31 -23.92 -32.52
C LEU A 9 -2.13 -23.07 -32.03
N GLY A 10 -2.39 -22.18 -31.07
CA GLY A 10 -1.35 -21.41 -30.39
C GLY A 10 -1.84 -20.90 -29.04
N SER A 11 -1.56 -21.69 -28.00
CA SER A 11 -1.46 -21.37 -26.57
C SER A 11 -2.32 -20.24 -25.99
N VAL A 12 -3.28 -20.67 -25.19
CA VAL A 12 -3.97 -19.92 -24.13
C VAL A 12 -2.92 -19.33 -23.18
N MET A 13 -2.75 -18.00 -23.18
CA MET A 13 -1.99 -17.28 -22.18
C MET A 13 -2.99 -16.43 -21.39
N SER A 14 -3.55 -17.05 -20.34
CA SER A 14 -4.36 -16.37 -19.34
C SER A 14 -3.57 -15.21 -18.72
N LEU A 15 -4.10 -14.00 -18.87
CA LEU A 15 -3.74 -12.83 -18.09
C LEU A 15 -4.24 -13.05 -16.65
N LEU A 16 -3.49 -13.82 -15.86
CA LEU A 16 -3.59 -13.88 -14.40
C LEU A 16 -2.47 -13.00 -13.84
N ALA A 17 -2.74 -11.70 -13.70
CA ALA A 17 -1.79 -10.75 -13.13
C ALA A 17 -2.14 -10.49 -11.66
N LEU A 18 -1.37 -11.16 -10.79
CA LEU A 18 -1.00 -10.82 -9.41
C LEU A 18 -2.04 -10.05 -8.58
N VAL A 19 -2.96 -10.81 -7.98
CA VAL A 19 -3.44 -10.51 -6.62
C VAL A 19 -2.37 -11.06 -5.68
N ALA A 20 -1.43 -10.22 -5.27
CA ALA A 20 -0.52 -10.57 -4.18
C ALA A 20 -1.36 -10.69 -2.90
N CYS A 21 -1.35 -11.88 -2.30
CA CYS A 21 -2.03 -12.20 -1.06
C CYS A 21 -1.70 -11.17 0.03
N SER A 22 -2.66 -10.29 0.36
CA SER A 22 -2.81 -9.77 1.73
C SER A 22 -3.85 -10.64 2.43
N SER A 23 -3.52 -11.91 2.60
CA SER A 23 -4.32 -12.86 3.37
C SER A 23 -3.67 -13.02 4.72
N GLY A 24 -4.37 -12.58 5.77
CA GLY A 24 -3.98 -12.77 7.16
C GLY A 24 -2.99 -11.72 7.65
N THR A 25 -3.45 -10.84 8.53
CA THR A 25 -2.61 -10.36 9.61
C THR A 25 -2.21 -11.56 10.47
N THR A 26 -1.18 -12.29 10.05
CA THR A 26 -0.33 -13.01 10.99
C THR A 26 0.48 -11.93 11.69
N THR A 27 0.02 -11.53 12.87
CA THR A 27 0.94 -11.14 13.94
C THR A 27 2.04 -12.19 13.95
N VAL A 28 3.29 -11.78 13.68
CA VAL A 28 4.45 -12.65 13.86
C VAL A 28 4.57 -12.89 15.36
N VAL A 29 3.92 -13.96 15.83
CA VAL A 29 4.07 -14.46 17.20
C VAL A 29 5.41 -15.17 17.23
N GLN A 30 6.48 -14.46 17.61
CA GLN A 30 7.69 -15.13 18.07
C GLN A 30 7.43 -15.56 19.51
N GLY A 31 6.93 -16.79 19.67
CA GLY A 31 7.11 -17.51 20.92
C GLY A 31 8.58 -17.92 21.02
N SER A 32 9.28 -17.44 22.04
CA SER A 32 10.46 -18.15 22.54
C SER A 32 10.39 -18.21 24.07
N PRO A 33 10.71 -19.37 24.66
CA PRO A 33 10.64 -19.58 26.09
C PRO A 33 11.93 -19.04 26.70
N ASP A 34 11.84 -18.01 27.53
CA ASP A 34 12.64 -17.92 28.75
C ASP A 34 12.23 -16.66 29.52
N GLY A 35 11.78 -16.89 30.74
CA GLY A 35 11.49 -15.84 31.69
C GLY A 35 12.76 -15.13 32.15
N GLY A 36 12.72 -13.80 32.18
CA GLY A 36 13.64 -13.01 32.99
C GLY A 36 13.99 -11.64 32.40
N SER A 37 13.25 -10.60 32.82
CA SER A 37 13.77 -9.53 33.70
C SER A 37 12.94 -8.25 33.55
N PRO A 38 12.58 -7.56 34.65
CA PRO A 38 11.73 -6.38 34.65
C PRO A 38 12.59 -5.13 34.43
N ASN A 39 12.35 -4.38 33.36
CA ASN A 39 12.56 -2.92 33.27
C ASN A 39 12.37 -2.49 31.80
N GLY A 40 11.13 -2.19 31.44
CA GLY A 40 10.79 -1.41 30.25
C GLY A 40 10.03 -0.18 30.71
N SER A 41 10.57 1.00 30.43
CA SER A 41 10.06 2.29 30.92
C SER A 41 8.56 2.46 30.65
N GLU A 42 7.81 2.74 31.71
CA GLU A 42 6.44 3.22 31.64
C GLU A 42 6.36 4.45 30.74
N SER A 43 5.75 4.31 29.56
CA SER A 43 5.20 5.49 28.87
C SER A 43 3.78 5.69 29.35
N THR A 44 3.58 6.67 30.22
CA THR A 44 2.26 7.17 30.59
C THR A 44 1.67 7.90 29.38
N ASP A 45 1.04 7.15 28.48
CA ASP A 45 0.29 7.68 27.34
C ASP A 45 -1.16 7.96 27.75
N PRO A 46 -1.65 9.22 27.72
CA PRO A 46 -3.00 9.57 28.14
C PRO A 46 -4.12 9.01 27.24
N GLY A 47 -3.79 8.35 26.12
CA GLY A 47 -4.71 7.73 25.18
C GLY A 47 -4.59 6.21 25.05
N ALA A 48 -3.90 5.53 25.98
CA ALA A 48 -3.75 4.08 25.93
C ALA A 48 -5.12 3.39 26.03
N ASP A 49 -5.40 2.46 25.09
CA ASP A 49 -6.56 1.56 25.17
C ASP A 49 -6.57 0.92 26.57
N PRO A 50 -7.61 1.17 27.40
CA PRO A 50 -7.67 0.60 28.74
C PRO A 50 -7.66 -0.92 28.69
N ASP A 51 -8.02 -1.55 27.56
CA ASP A 51 -7.94 -3.00 27.38
C ASP A 51 -6.63 -3.46 26.73
N SER A 52 -5.62 -2.59 26.59
CA SER A 52 -4.32 -2.99 26.06
C SER A 52 -3.65 -4.05 26.96
N PRO A 53 -3.23 -5.21 26.41
CA PRO A 53 -2.59 -6.27 27.19
C PRO A 53 -1.36 -5.83 27.98
N ALA A 54 -0.65 -4.80 27.51
CA ALA A 54 0.54 -4.26 28.17
C ALA A 54 0.25 -3.56 29.51
N ASN A 55 -1.00 -3.13 29.74
CA ASN A 55 -1.42 -2.35 30.91
C ASN A 55 -2.39 -3.12 31.82
N GLN A 56 -2.55 -4.42 31.58
CA GLN A 56 -3.56 -5.26 32.23
C GLN A 56 -2.90 -6.45 32.93
N PRO A 57 -3.53 -7.02 33.98
CA PRO A 57 -3.02 -8.23 34.61
C PRO A 57 -2.92 -9.37 33.59
N PRO A 58 -1.97 -10.32 33.75
CA PRO A 58 -1.82 -11.45 32.85
C PRO A 58 -3.15 -12.21 32.67
N HIS A 59 -3.53 -12.43 31.42
CA HIS A 59 -4.77 -13.11 31.04
C HIS A 59 -4.56 -13.83 29.69
N ALA A 60 -5.34 -14.87 29.45
CA ALA A 60 -5.42 -15.50 28.14
C ALA A 60 -6.31 -14.64 27.25
N LEU A 61 -6.06 -14.62 25.94
CA LEU A 61 -6.80 -13.79 25.01
C LEU A 61 -7.39 -14.62 23.88
N GLY A 62 -8.70 -14.56 23.71
CA GLY A 62 -9.41 -14.98 22.52
C GLY A 62 -9.80 -13.76 21.70
N THR A 63 -9.59 -13.80 20.39
CA THR A 63 -10.06 -12.79 19.45
C THR A 63 -10.90 -13.47 18.38
N ILE A 64 -12.16 -13.05 18.25
CA ILE A 64 -13.08 -13.51 17.22
C ILE A 64 -13.45 -12.32 16.35
N THR A 65 -13.20 -12.44 15.05
CA THR A 65 -13.47 -11.40 14.06
C THR A 65 -14.51 -11.86 13.07
N LEU A 66 -15.59 -11.11 12.95
CA LEU A 66 -16.57 -11.22 11.86
C LEU A 66 -16.55 -9.92 11.06
N GLY A 67 -16.39 -9.98 9.76
CA GLY A 67 -16.14 -8.81 8.96
C GLY A 67 -16.53 -8.93 7.52
N GLU A 68 -16.55 -7.79 6.85
CA GLU A 68 -16.63 -7.72 5.40
C GLU A 68 -15.61 -6.70 4.88
N SER A 69 -15.13 -6.97 3.66
CA SER A 69 -14.31 -6.03 2.92
C SER A 69 -14.82 -5.91 1.50
N HIS A 70 -14.84 -4.70 0.98
CA HIS A 70 -15.14 -4.46 -0.42
C HIS A 70 -14.12 -3.52 -1.07
N VAL A 71 -13.97 -3.69 -2.37
CA VAL A 71 -13.16 -2.78 -3.19
C VAL A 71 -14.00 -1.54 -3.51
N SER A 72 -13.39 -0.38 -3.34
CA SER A 72 -14.03 0.90 -3.61
C SER A 72 -14.62 0.98 -5.02
N GLY A 73 -15.88 1.39 -5.10
CA GLY A 73 -16.64 1.56 -6.34
C GLY A 73 -17.06 0.28 -7.06
N ASN A 74 -16.89 -0.91 -6.46
CA ASN A 74 -17.26 -2.18 -7.08
C ASN A 74 -18.73 -2.60 -6.87
N GLY A 75 -19.65 -1.64 -6.75
CA GLY A 75 -21.09 -1.92 -6.79
C GLY A 75 -21.67 -2.80 -5.66
N GLY A 76 -20.97 -2.94 -4.53
CA GLY A 76 -21.49 -3.60 -3.32
C GLY A 76 -21.15 -5.09 -3.14
N SER A 77 -20.31 -5.68 -4.00
CA SER A 77 -19.76 -7.01 -3.72
C SER A 77 -18.71 -6.93 -2.61
N SER A 78 -18.94 -7.65 -1.52
CA SER A 78 -18.01 -7.78 -0.41
C SER A 78 -17.59 -9.22 -0.15
N MET A 79 -16.39 -9.37 0.41
CA MET A 79 -15.81 -10.63 0.84
C MET A 79 -15.85 -10.72 2.36
N PRO A 80 -16.30 -11.86 2.92
CA PRO A 80 -16.34 -12.05 4.37
C PRO A 80 -14.94 -12.21 4.94
N ILE A 81 -14.75 -11.72 6.16
CA ILE A 81 -13.58 -11.92 6.99
C ILE A 81 -14.08 -12.63 8.25
N VAL A 82 -13.73 -13.89 8.42
CA VAL A 82 -14.14 -14.69 9.58
C VAL A 82 -12.91 -15.40 10.13
N SER A 83 -12.54 -15.09 11.36
CA SER A 83 -11.37 -15.68 12.02
C SER A 83 -11.58 -15.77 13.52
N ALA A 84 -10.98 -16.77 14.14
CA ALA A 84 -10.84 -16.84 15.58
C ALA A 84 -9.41 -17.26 15.92
N ALA A 85 -8.84 -16.66 16.97
CA ALA A 85 -7.52 -17.00 17.48
C ALA A 85 -7.55 -16.95 19.00
N PHE A 86 -6.81 -17.84 19.64
CA PHE A 86 -6.71 -17.91 21.09
C PHE A 86 -5.24 -18.05 21.46
N VAL A 87 -4.81 -17.27 22.44
CA VAL A 87 -3.46 -17.32 22.98
C VAL A 87 -3.50 -17.52 24.50
N PRO A 88 -2.62 -18.36 25.05
CA PRO A 88 -2.65 -18.74 26.47
C PRO A 88 -2.23 -17.59 27.40
N ASP A 89 -1.48 -16.62 26.88
CA ASP A 89 -1.07 -15.41 27.59
C ASP A 89 -0.98 -14.22 26.61
N ALA A 90 -1.73 -13.15 26.89
CA ALA A 90 -1.77 -11.93 26.10
C ALA A 90 -0.45 -11.12 26.15
N ALA A 91 0.39 -11.34 27.18
CA ALA A 91 1.65 -10.61 27.38
C ALA A 91 2.66 -10.81 26.22
N GLY A 92 2.51 -11.87 25.42
CA GLY A 92 3.38 -12.16 24.26
C GLY A 92 3.11 -11.33 23.00
N THR A 93 2.08 -10.47 22.99
CA THR A 93 1.67 -9.72 21.78
C THR A 93 2.42 -8.38 21.60
N ARG A 94 3.75 -8.44 21.49
CA ARG A 94 4.52 -7.23 21.15
C ARG A 94 4.36 -6.89 19.67
N THR A 95 4.08 -5.61 19.39
CA THR A 95 4.05 -5.07 18.03
C THR A 95 5.17 -4.05 17.86
N CYS A 96 5.94 -4.19 16.79
CA CYS A 96 7.00 -3.26 16.41
C CYS A 96 6.45 -2.02 15.68
N ALA A 97 5.48 -1.36 16.31
CA ALA A 97 4.88 -0.13 15.81
C ALA A 97 5.60 1.10 16.39
N THR A 98 5.88 2.09 15.55
CA THR A 98 6.41 3.40 15.97
C THR A 98 5.32 4.44 15.81
N LYS A 99 5.13 5.32 16.81
CA LYS A 99 4.21 6.45 16.67
C LYS A 99 4.70 7.42 15.59
N LEU A 100 3.82 7.76 14.64
CA LEU A 100 4.06 8.85 13.69
C LEU A 100 3.51 10.17 14.25
N ASP A 101 2.33 10.12 14.84
CA ASP A 101 1.68 11.21 15.55
C ASP A 101 0.72 10.67 16.63
N ALA A 102 -0.19 11.50 17.12
CA ALA A 102 -1.15 11.12 18.17
C ALA A 102 -2.18 10.07 17.70
N ALA A 103 -2.50 10.01 16.41
CA ALA A 103 -3.55 9.16 15.85
C ALA A 103 -3.00 8.01 15.01
N CYS A 104 -1.77 8.12 14.50
CA CYS A 104 -1.14 7.22 13.55
C CYS A 104 0.14 6.54 14.08
N GLN A 105 0.29 5.28 13.75
CA GLN A 105 1.48 4.47 14.01
C GLN A 105 1.92 3.69 12.76
N ILE A 106 3.21 3.45 12.60
CA ILE A 106 3.78 2.71 11.48
C ILE A 106 4.44 1.41 11.95
N VAL A 107 4.17 0.33 11.22
CA VAL A 107 5.02 -0.85 11.19
C VAL A 107 5.85 -0.78 9.91
N LYS A 108 7.15 -0.51 10.06
CA LYS A 108 8.08 -0.40 8.93
C LYS A 108 8.30 -1.77 8.31
N ALA A 109 8.42 -1.81 6.98
CA ALA A 109 8.88 -3.03 6.31
C ALA A 109 10.31 -3.35 6.78
N PRO A 110 10.60 -4.57 7.27
CA PRO A 110 11.93 -4.91 7.74
C PRO A 110 12.92 -4.91 6.56
N LYS A 111 13.94 -4.07 6.64
CA LYS A 111 15.01 -3.99 5.63
C LYS A 111 16.24 -4.75 6.13
N CYS A 112 16.37 -6.01 5.76
CA CYS A 112 17.57 -6.77 6.07
C CYS A 112 18.67 -6.50 5.04
N THR A 113 19.84 -6.09 5.51
CA THR A 113 21.03 -5.85 4.69
C THR A 113 22.05 -6.94 4.92
N THR A 114 22.58 -7.52 3.85
CA THR A 114 23.76 -8.39 3.90
C THR A 114 24.99 -7.57 3.54
N ALA A 115 25.99 -7.51 4.44
CA ALA A 115 27.26 -6.81 4.22
C ALA A 115 27.13 -5.37 3.65
N ASN A 116 26.28 -4.53 4.28
CA ASN A 116 26.03 -3.13 3.89
C ASN A 116 25.39 -2.92 2.50
N THR A 117 24.84 -3.97 1.88
CA THR A 117 24.09 -3.87 0.62
C THR A 117 22.63 -4.30 0.85
N PRO A 118 21.62 -3.56 0.36
CA PRO A 118 20.20 -3.87 0.58
C PRO A 118 19.73 -4.98 -0.39
N THR A 119 20.33 -6.16 -0.28
CA THR A 119 20.08 -7.31 -1.17
C THR A 119 19.15 -8.36 -0.56
N GLY A 120 18.71 -8.21 0.69
CA GLY A 120 17.92 -9.20 1.41
C GLY A 120 18.78 -10.21 2.18
N CYS A 121 18.14 -11.26 2.69
CA CYS A 121 18.79 -12.32 3.45
C CYS A 121 19.39 -13.41 2.56
N ALA A 122 20.30 -14.21 3.11
CA ALA A 122 20.89 -15.32 2.37
C ALA A 122 19.81 -16.38 2.03
N PRO A 123 20.02 -17.23 1.01
CA PRO A 123 19.12 -18.35 0.73
C PRO A 123 18.88 -19.20 2.00
N GLY A 124 17.61 -19.48 2.31
CA GLY A 124 17.22 -20.21 3.54
C GLY A 124 17.04 -19.33 4.77
N GLU A 125 17.15 -18.00 4.64
CA GLU A 125 16.86 -17.03 5.68
C GLU A 125 15.68 -16.13 5.28
N ALA A 126 14.89 -15.71 6.26
CA ALA A 126 13.89 -14.67 6.09
C ALA A 126 14.26 -13.44 6.92
N CYS A 127 13.87 -12.29 6.39
CA CYS A 127 13.99 -11.04 7.09
C CYS A 127 12.86 -10.94 8.12
N MET A 128 13.21 -10.99 9.40
CA MET A 128 12.29 -10.88 10.53
C MET A 128 12.66 -9.67 11.39
N VAL A 129 11.79 -9.32 12.34
CA VAL A 129 12.15 -8.38 13.41
C VAL A 129 12.51 -9.16 14.67
N ASP A 130 13.47 -8.65 15.44
CA ASP A 130 13.79 -9.14 16.79
C ASP A 130 13.00 -8.36 17.87
N ASP A 131 13.26 -8.69 19.14
CA ASP A 131 12.59 -8.08 20.30
C ASP A 131 12.91 -6.59 20.47
N ASP A 132 14.01 -6.12 19.89
CA ASP A 132 14.40 -4.71 19.80
C ASP A 132 13.78 -4.02 18.57
N CYS A 133 12.90 -4.70 17.84
CA CYS A 133 12.30 -4.24 16.60
C CYS A 133 13.31 -3.91 15.49
N LYS A 134 14.47 -4.59 15.48
CA LYS A 134 15.49 -4.48 14.44
C LYS A 134 15.30 -5.59 13.41
N ALA A 135 15.49 -5.24 12.13
CA ALA A 135 15.43 -6.20 11.05
C ALA A 135 16.65 -7.14 11.11
N VAL A 136 16.40 -8.44 11.24
CA VAL A 136 17.40 -9.50 11.35
C VAL A 136 17.11 -10.61 10.36
N CYS A 137 18.15 -11.09 9.68
CA CYS A 137 18.05 -12.33 8.90
C CYS A 137 18.10 -13.51 9.85
N LYS A 138 16.99 -14.26 9.94
CA LYS A 138 16.94 -15.52 10.67
C LYS A 138 16.76 -16.66 9.68
N LYS A 139 17.47 -17.77 9.90
CA LYS A 139 17.26 -18.99 9.14
C LYS A 139 15.81 -19.45 9.30
N VAL A 140 15.12 -19.61 8.17
CA VAL A 140 13.82 -20.29 8.13
C VAL A 140 14.15 -21.74 7.85
N ALA A 141 14.47 -22.45 8.91
CA ALA A 141 14.69 -23.88 8.79
C ALA A 141 13.31 -24.54 8.62
N VAL A 142 13.08 -25.09 7.44
CA VAL A 142 11.83 -25.78 7.10
C VAL A 142 11.93 -27.20 7.61
N CYS A 143 11.11 -27.55 8.59
CA CYS A 143 11.03 -28.91 9.08
C CYS A 143 10.28 -29.77 8.04
N SER A 144 11.00 -30.63 7.33
CA SER A 144 10.46 -31.46 6.24
C SER A 144 10.27 -32.93 6.62
N LYS A 145 10.42 -33.27 7.91
CA LYS A 145 10.17 -34.63 8.40
C LYS A 145 8.66 -34.88 8.42
N GLN A 146 8.26 -36.02 7.88
CA GLN A 146 6.87 -36.46 7.93
C GLN A 146 6.58 -37.00 9.34
N CYS A 147 5.58 -36.43 9.99
CA CYS A 147 5.15 -36.80 11.34
C CYS A 147 3.79 -37.50 11.31
N ASP A 148 3.44 -38.17 12.40
CA ASP A 148 2.17 -38.86 12.51
C ASP A 148 1.00 -37.88 12.67
N VAL A 149 -0.23 -38.37 12.54
CA VAL A 149 -1.44 -37.56 12.71
C VAL A 149 -1.48 -37.01 14.14
N GLY A 150 -1.58 -35.68 14.27
CA GLY A 150 -1.55 -34.99 15.56
C GLY A 150 -0.15 -34.56 16.02
N GLU A 151 0.87 -34.77 15.19
CA GLU A 151 2.22 -34.29 15.41
C GLU A 151 2.62 -33.23 14.38
N ALA A 152 3.40 -32.25 14.82
CA ALA A 152 4.04 -31.28 13.95
C ALA A 152 5.55 -31.53 13.91
N CYS A 153 6.13 -31.27 12.73
CA CYS A 153 7.55 -31.26 12.56
C CYS A 153 8.12 -29.99 13.20
N THR A 154 8.94 -30.15 14.23
CA THR A 154 9.67 -29.07 14.89
C THR A 154 11.17 -29.29 14.75
N LEU A 155 11.95 -28.22 14.93
CA LEU A 155 13.40 -28.31 14.95
C LEU A 155 13.87 -28.14 16.38
N ASP A 156 14.69 -29.08 16.85
CA ASP A 156 15.29 -28.97 18.17
C ASP A 156 16.37 -27.85 18.23
N ALA A 157 16.95 -27.65 19.41
CA ALA A 157 18.01 -26.66 19.62
C ALA A 157 19.27 -26.89 18.76
N LYS A 158 19.44 -28.08 18.17
CA LYS A 158 20.54 -28.43 17.25
C LYS A 158 20.14 -28.28 15.78
N GLY A 159 18.88 -27.92 15.50
CA GLY A 159 18.34 -27.82 14.15
C GLY A 159 17.97 -29.17 13.54
N GLU A 160 17.81 -30.21 14.35
CA GLU A 160 17.39 -31.53 13.90
C GLU A 160 15.86 -31.64 13.88
N ALA A 161 15.31 -32.25 12.82
CA ALA A 161 13.87 -32.41 12.67
C ALA A 161 13.31 -33.49 13.60
N THR A 162 12.46 -33.07 14.51
CA THR A 162 11.72 -33.89 15.49
C THR A 162 10.23 -33.82 15.21
N CYS A 163 9.49 -34.84 15.65
CA CYS A 163 8.04 -34.83 15.58
C CYS A 163 7.54 -34.67 17.02
N GLU A 164 6.77 -33.63 17.27
CA GLU A 164 6.22 -33.31 18.57
C GLU A 164 4.71 -33.25 18.49
N LYS A 165 4.02 -33.63 19.57
CA LYS A 165 2.56 -33.51 19.63
C LYS A 165 2.18 -32.05 19.47
N ILE A 166 1.15 -31.81 18.66
CA ILE A 166 0.57 -30.50 18.49
C ILE A 166 -0.21 -30.18 19.77
N GLU A 167 0.37 -29.34 20.62
CA GLU A 167 -0.36 -28.72 21.72
C GLU A 167 -1.07 -27.47 21.19
N THR A 168 -2.40 -27.44 21.26
CA THR A 168 -3.20 -26.27 20.88
C THR A 168 -3.73 -25.56 22.11
N PHE A 169 -3.92 -24.25 21.96
CA PHE A 169 -4.70 -23.46 22.89
C PHE A 169 -5.91 -22.90 22.14
N ASP A 170 -7.10 -23.37 22.48
CA ASP A 170 -8.32 -23.06 21.73
C ASP A 170 -9.56 -22.91 22.62
N ALA A 171 -10.76 -22.90 22.05
CA ALA A 171 -12.04 -22.84 22.74
C ALA A 171 -12.99 -23.97 22.29
N GLY A 172 -12.47 -25.02 21.67
CA GLY A 172 -13.25 -26.07 21.02
C GLY A 172 -14.11 -25.55 19.85
N PRO A 173 -15.10 -26.33 19.38
CA PRO A 173 -16.04 -25.87 18.35
C PRO A 173 -16.74 -24.56 18.73
N LEU A 174 -16.76 -23.61 17.79
CA LEU A 174 -17.47 -22.33 17.90
C LEU A 174 -18.70 -22.36 16.99
N ALA A 175 -19.86 -22.00 17.53
CA ALA A 175 -21.10 -21.85 16.77
C ALA A 175 -21.64 -20.42 16.89
N PHE A 176 -22.06 -19.85 15.77
CA PHE A 176 -22.60 -18.50 15.69
C PHE A 176 -24.08 -18.49 15.33
N SER A 177 -24.83 -17.59 15.94
CA SER A 177 -26.21 -17.27 15.58
C SER A 177 -26.41 -15.76 15.48
N GLY A 178 -27.41 -15.32 14.71
CA GLY A 178 -27.61 -13.90 14.35
C GLY A 178 -26.76 -13.42 13.17
N THR A 179 -25.87 -14.29 12.65
CA THR A 179 -25.16 -14.10 11.39
C THR A 179 -26.09 -14.26 10.17
N THR A 180 -25.69 -13.74 9.01
CA THR A 180 -26.47 -13.85 7.76
C THR A 180 -26.65 -15.29 7.29
N THR A 181 -25.73 -16.16 7.70
CA THR A 181 -25.73 -17.61 7.52
C THR A 181 -25.14 -18.26 8.75
N SER A 182 -25.55 -19.47 9.09
CA SER A 182 -24.97 -20.18 10.24
C SER A 182 -23.47 -20.42 10.02
N ILE A 183 -22.65 -19.99 10.97
CA ILE A 183 -21.20 -20.21 10.95
C ILE A 183 -20.85 -21.19 12.07
N THR A 184 -20.02 -22.18 11.74
CA THR A 184 -19.40 -23.07 12.73
C THR A 184 -17.93 -23.19 12.40
N MET A 185 -17.08 -23.05 13.42
CA MET A 185 -15.62 -23.11 13.27
C MET A 185 -15.06 -24.18 14.19
N PHE A 186 -14.04 -24.89 13.71
CA PHE A 186 -13.32 -25.92 14.45
C PHE A 186 -11.84 -25.51 14.51
N PRO A 187 -11.13 -25.73 15.64
CA PRO A 187 -9.68 -25.53 15.72
C PRO A 187 -8.98 -26.19 14.51
N PRO A 188 -8.02 -25.51 13.83
CA PRO A 188 -7.38 -24.22 14.14
C PRO A 188 -8.16 -22.99 13.60
N TYR A 189 -9.48 -23.06 13.54
CA TYR A 189 -10.40 -21.97 13.21
C TYR A 189 -10.21 -21.36 11.81
N ALA A 190 -9.89 -22.20 10.83
CA ALA A 190 -9.91 -21.80 9.43
C ALA A 190 -11.35 -21.71 8.91
N TYR A 191 -11.79 -20.52 8.55
CA TYR A 191 -13.05 -20.34 7.85
C TYR A 191 -12.93 -20.79 6.39
N LYS A 192 -13.81 -21.72 5.96
CA LYS A 192 -13.85 -22.26 4.58
C LYS A 192 -15.16 -21.93 3.86
N GLY A 193 -15.94 -20.99 4.38
CA GLY A 193 -17.22 -20.62 3.78
C GLY A 193 -17.03 -19.90 2.45
N ASN A 194 -17.86 -20.25 1.47
CA ASN A 194 -17.91 -19.61 0.15
C ASN A 194 -19.11 -18.66 0.09
N ILE A 195 -19.16 -17.72 1.04
CA ILE A 195 -20.29 -16.83 1.22
C ILE A 195 -19.91 -15.49 0.61
N ASP A 196 -20.68 -15.03 -0.36
CA ASP A 196 -20.58 -13.66 -0.85
C ASP A 196 -21.30 -12.74 0.14
N GLY A 197 -20.67 -11.61 0.46
CA GLY A 197 -21.26 -10.58 1.32
C GLY A 197 -20.85 -10.64 2.79
N ALA A 198 -21.52 -9.82 3.59
CA ALA A 198 -21.22 -9.68 5.01
C ALA A 198 -21.75 -10.85 5.85
N PRO A 199 -20.99 -11.33 6.85
CA PRO A 199 -21.43 -12.39 7.76
C PRO A 199 -22.47 -11.90 8.80
N PHE A 200 -22.79 -10.61 8.82
CA PHE A 200 -23.76 -10.00 9.73
C PHE A 200 -24.60 -8.91 9.03
N LEU A 201 -25.76 -8.59 9.59
CA LEU A 201 -26.51 -7.40 9.23
C LEU A 201 -26.05 -6.21 10.09
N ALA A 202 -26.11 -4.99 9.54
CA ALA A 202 -25.67 -3.79 10.26
C ALA A 202 -26.42 -3.65 11.61
N GLY A 203 -25.66 -3.60 12.71
CA GLY A 203 -26.24 -3.47 14.06
C GLY A 203 -26.95 -4.72 14.59
N ALA A 204 -26.80 -5.89 13.95
CA ALA A 204 -27.43 -7.12 14.42
C ALA A 204 -26.81 -7.61 15.74
N GLU A 205 -27.64 -8.20 16.61
CA GLU A 205 -27.14 -8.99 17.74
C GLU A 205 -26.61 -10.33 17.21
N ILE A 206 -25.37 -10.67 17.60
CA ILE A 206 -24.71 -11.93 17.27
C ILE A 206 -24.42 -12.64 18.59
N LYS A 207 -24.61 -13.96 18.58
CA LYS A 207 -24.19 -14.83 19.69
C LYS A 207 -23.14 -15.81 19.23
N VAL A 208 -22.13 -16.01 20.06
CA VAL A 208 -21.12 -17.05 19.90
C VAL A 208 -21.17 -18.01 21.06
N GLN A 209 -21.16 -19.30 20.74
CA GLN A 209 -21.10 -20.39 21.72
C GLN A 209 -19.84 -21.21 21.46
N ALA A 210 -19.03 -21.36 22.49
CA ALA A 210 -17.87 -22.24 22.51
C ALA A 210 -18.20 -23.49 23.33
N GLN A 211 -17.87 -24.66 22.79
CA GLN A 211 -18.02 -25.92 23.55
C GLN A 211 -16.91 -26.13 24.59
N GLY A 212 -15.87 -25.29 24.55
CA GLY A 212 -14.70 -25.39 25.41
C GLY A 212 -13.64 -26.31 24.82
N ALA A 213 -12.38 -26.01 25.12
CA ALA A 213 -11.24 -26.81 24.70
C ALA A 213 -11.31 -28.23 25.29
N VAL A 214 -10.75 -29.20 24.58
CA VAL A 214 -10.60 -30.57 25.12
C VAL A 214 -9.44 -30.60 26.11
N ASP A 215 -8.28 -30.11 25.68
CA ASP A 215 -7.03 -30.11 26.45
C ASP A 215 -6.79 -28.74 27.11
N ALA A 216 -5.93 -27.90 26.52
CA ALA A 216 -5.64 -26.55 26.99
C ALA A 216 -6.42 -25.49 26.21
N GLY A 217 -6.99 -24.51 26.91
CA GLY A 217 -7.81 -23.50 26.26
C GLY A 217 -8.87 -22.87 27.15
N PHE A 218 -9.78 -22.13 26.52
CA PHE A 218 -10.97 -21.60 27.15
C PHE A 218 -11.96 -22.72 27.49
N GLU A 219 -12.60 -22.63 28.65
CA GLU A 219 -13.77 -23.45 28.98
C GLU A 219 -14.97 -23.06 28.12
N ALA A 220 -16.07 -23.82 28.22
CA ALA A 220 -17.30 -23.49 27.48
C ALA A 220 -17.81 -22.10 27.88
N PHE A 221 -18.21 -21.31 26.89
CA PHE A 221 -18.76 -19.97 27.11
C PHE A 221 -19.85 -19.66 26.08
N GLU A 222 -20.73 -18.72 26.43
CA GLU A 222 -21.71 -18.13 25.54
C GLU A 222 -21.68 -16.62 25.71
N GLU A 223 -21.51 -15.89 24.62
CA GLU A 223 -21.43 -14.44 24.63
C GLU A 223 -22.27 -13.81 23.53
N SER A 224 -22.83 -12.65 23.81
CA SER A 224 -23.60 -11.84 22.86
C SER A 224 -22.95 -10.46 22.67
N PHE A 225 -22.96 -9.99 21.43
CA PHE A 225 -22.37 -8.72 21.01
C PHE A 225 -23.18 -8.13 19.85
N THR A 226 -23.07 -6.81 19.66
CA THR A 226 -23.81 -6.12 18.59
C THR A 226 -22.86 -5.80 17.46
N ALA A 227 -23.16 -6.23 16.24
CA ALA A 227 -22.34 -5.97 15.07
C ALA A 227 -22.20 -4.47 14.76
N THR A 228 -21.07 -4.11 14.15
CA THR A 228 -20.85 -2.79 13.55
C THR A 228 -21.88 -2.50 12.46
N THR A 229 -21.98 -1.24 12.08
CA THR A 229 -22.67 -0.85 10.84
C THR A 229 -21.72 -0.91 9.64
N PHE A 230 -22.28 -0.98 8.43
CA PHE A 230 -21.48 -0.96 7.21
C PHE A 230 -20.86 0.41 6.96
N LEU A 231 -19.60 0.39 6.55
CA LEU A 231 -18.84 1.56 6.17
C LEU A 231 -18.90 1.74 4.65
N GLN A 232 -19.12 2.98 4.23
CA GLN A 232 -18.87 3.41 2.86
C GLN A 232 -18.32 4.83 2.90
N THR A 233 -17.20 5.04 2.22
CA THR A 233 -16.57 6.36 2.11
C THR A 233 -17.32 7.24 1.12
N SER A 234 -17.31 8.55 1.36
CA SER A 234 -17.97 9.55 0.53
C SER A 234 -17.08 10.81 0.42
N PRO A 235 -16.46 11.08 -0.74
CA PRO A 235 -16.50 10.27 -1.95
C PRO A 235 -15.87 8.88 -1.73
N ALA A 236 -16.27 7.90 -2.55
CA ALA A 236 -15.66 6.57 -2.54
C ALA A 236 -14.13 6.71 -2.72
N LEU A 237 -13.33 5.87 -2.05
CA LEU A 237 -11.86 5.99 -2.08
C LEU A 237 -11.30 6.08 -3.50
N ASN A 238 -11.82 5.29 -4.44
CA ASN A 238 -11.37 5.29 -5.84
C ASN A 238 -11.71 6.56 -6.64
N LYS A 239 -12.46 7.50 -6.03
CA LYS A 239 -12.75 8.83 -6.57
C LYS A 239 -11.88 9.91 -5.99
N ILE A 240 -11.04 9.61 -4.99
CA ILE A 240 -10.05 10.54 -4.48
C ILE A 240 -9.03 10.82 -5.60
N PRO A 241 -8.81 12.08 -5.99
CA PRO A 241 -7.83 12.42 -7.01
C PRO A 241 -6.41 12.00 -6.62
N ARG A 242 -5.62 11.52 -7.58
CA ARG A 242 -4.24 11.05 -7.33
C ARG A 242 -3.31 12.18 -6.90
N ASP A 243 -3.57 13.42 -7.32
CA ASP A 243 -2.86 14.61 -6.83
C ASP A 243 -3.12 14.87 -5.35
N LYS A 244 -4.25 14.43 -4.79
CA LYS A 244 -4.48 14.46 -3.35
C LYS A 244 -3.73 13.34 -2.63
N VAL A 245 -3.69 12.14 -3.22
CA VAL A 245 -2.98 11.00 -2.63
C VAL A 245 -1.45 11.16 -2.68
N PHE A 246 -0.90 11.72 -3.76
CA PHE A 246 0.54 11.84 -3.97
C PHE A 246 1.05 13.30 -3.94
N GLY A 247 0.19 14.26 -3.62
CA GLY A 247 0.56 15.67 -3.43
C GLY A 247 1.10 15.94 -2.03
N THR A 248 1.08 17.22 -1.63
CA THR A 248 1.68 17.71 -0.39
C THR A 248 0.70 17.82 0.78
N ASP A 249 -0.59 17.90 0.48
CA ASP A 249 -1.63 18.09 1.49
C ASP A 249 -2.02 16.75 2.14
N ALA A 250 -2.77 16.83 3.24
CA ALA A 250 -3.45 15.67 3.81
C ALA A 250 -4.47 15.08 2.83
N VAL A 251 -4.69 13.76 2.89
CA VAL A 251 -5.67 13.09 2.04
C VAL A 251 -7.03 13.14 2.74
N PRO A 252 -8.03 13.84 2.18
CA PRO A 252 -9.33 13.95 2.83
C PRO A 252 -10.10 12.62 2.70
N LEU A 253 -10.44 12.04 3.84
CA LEU A 253 -11.31 10.86 3.94
C LEU A 253 -12.61 11.27 4.62
N ALA A 254 -13.73 10.76 4.15
CA ALA A 254 -15.03 11.01 4.77
C ALA A 254 -15.96 9.82 4.60
N TRP A 255 -16.92 9.71 5.51
CA TRP A 255 -17.90 8.64 5.61
C TRP A 255 -19.14 9.15 6.35
N LYS A 256 -20.22 8.37 6.32
CA LYS A 256 -21.39 8.66 7.17
C LYS A 256 -21.03 8.38 8.63
N ALA A 257 -21.06 9.39 9.48
CA ALA A 257 -20.76 9.26 10.91
C ALA A 257 -21.53 8.12 11.59
N GLY A 258 -20.87 7.46 12.53
CA GLY A 258 -21.42 6.39 13.37
C GLY A 258 -20.91 6.47 14.80
N ASN A 259 -21.01 5.35 15.53
CA ASN A 259 -20.71 5.28 16.96
C ASN A 259 -19.58 4.29 17.29
N ASP A 260 -18.87 3.82 16.27
CA ASP A 260 -17.83 2.80 16.41
C ASP A 260 -16.42 3.45 16.36
N SER A 261 -15.37 2.68 16.13
CA SER A 261 -14.03 3.21 15.87
C SER A 261 -13.72 3.12 14.38
N ILE A 262 -12.96 4.09 13.86
CA ILE A 262 -12.45 4.04 12.49
C ILE A 262 -10.96 3.73 12.50
N ARG A 263 -10.58 2.70 11.76
CA ARG A 263 -9.20 2.33 11.49
C ARG A 263 -8.88 2.62 10.04
N ILE A 264 -7.91 3.50 9.79
CA ILE A 264 -7.39 3.79 8.46
C ILE A 264 -6.05 3.10 8.32
N THR A 265 -5.89 2.26 7.29
CA THR A 265 -4.64 1.58 6.99
C THR A 265 -4.10 2.05 5.65
N VAL A 266 -2.84 2.47 5.63
CA VAL A 266 -2.12 2.92 4.44
C VAL A 266 -0.89 2.06 4.29
N ALA A 267 -0.80 1.26 3.24
CA ALA A 267 0.31 0.33 3.04
C ALA A 267 0.99 0.54 1.69
N GLY A 268 2.31 0.43 1.69
CA GLY A 268 3.15 0.55 0.51
C GLY A 268 4.54 -0.05 0.76
N PRO A 269 5.52 0.21 -0.12
CA PRO A 269 6.88 -0.34 0.01
C PRO A 269 7.62 0.03 1.30
N GLY A 270 7.29 1.17 1.93
CA GLY A 270 7.89 1.63 3.17
C GLY A 270 7.37 0.91 4.43
N GLY A 271 6.18 0.31 4.34
CA GLY A 271 5.53 -0.36 5.46
C GLY A 271 4.03 -0.12 5.49
N SER A 272 3.42 -0.39 6.64
CA SER A 272 1.99 -0.22 6.89
C SER A 272 1.78 0.79 8.01
N VAL A 273 1.07 1.87 7.71
CA VAL A 273 0.63 2.88 8.67
C VAL A 273 -0.81 2.61 9.04
N THR A 274 -1.11 2.66 10.34
CA THR A 274 -2.46 2.56 10.87
C THR A 274 -2.78 3.81 11.66
N CYS A 275 -3.87 4.48 11.31
CA CYS A 275 -4.42 5.61 12.02
C CYS A 275 -5.77 5.25 12.63
N THR A 276 -6.09 5.87 13.76
CA THR A 276 -7.40 5.76 14.43
C THR A 276 -8.13 7.10 14.38
N ALA A 277 -9.44 7.06 14.18
CA ALA A 277 -10.30 8.23 14.17
C ALA A 277 -11.63 7.94 14.86
N ASN A 278 -12.27 8.99 15.41
CA ASN A 278 -13.60 8.88 15.96
C ASN A 278 -14.62 8.74 14.82
N ASP A 279 -15.50 7.74 14.90
CA ASP A 279 -16.50 7.52 13.86
C ASP A 279 -17.53 8.66 13.78
N SER A 280 -17.81 9.31 14.91
CA SER A 280 -18.75 10.44 15.01
C SER A 280 -18.33 11.66 14.19
N ASP A 281 -17.04 11.80 13.90
CA ASP A 281 -16.52 12.95 13.14
C ASP A 281 -16.91 12.85 11.67
N GLY A 282 -17.15 11.63 11.17
CA GLY A 282 -17.53 11.37 9.77
C GLY A 282 -16.45 11.73 8.75
N LYS A 283 -15.25 12.09 9.20
CA LYS A 283 -14.12 12.48 8.35
C LYS A 283 -12.80 12.34 9.07
N TYR A 284 -11.73 12.24 8.28
CA TYR A 284 -10.36 12.26 8.76
C TYR A 284 -9.44 12.75 7.66
N ASP A 285 -8.64 13.77 7.96
CA ASP A 285 -7.61 14.25 7.06
C ASP A 285 -6.35 13.42 7.31
N LEU A 286 -6.16 12.39 6.48
CA LEU A 286 -5.03 11.45 6.60
C LEU A 286 -3.70 12.20 6.43
N PRO A 287 -2.84 12.23 7.46
CA PRO A 287 -1.61 13.02 7.41
C PRO A 287 -0.69 12.64 6.28
N ARG A 288 -0.04 13.64 5.68
CA ARG A 288 0.97 13.44 4.62
C ARG A 288 2.11 12.51 5.08
N SER A 289 2.51 12.64 6.35
CA SER A 289 3.50 11.77 7.01
C SER A 289 3.12 10.29 6.97
N ALA A 290 1.84 9.95 7.10
CA ALA A 290 1.35 8.57 7.03
C ALA A 290 1.52 8.01 5.61
N VAL A 291 1.15 8.78 4.59
CA VAL A 291 1.26 8.34 3.20
C VAL A 291 2.73 8.26 2.76
N ASP A 292 3.56 9.23 3.13
CA ASP A 292 4.99 9.23 2.82
C ASP A 292 5.72 8.06 3.50
N ALA A 293 5.39 7.77 4.75
CA ALA A 293 6.00 6.65 5.47
C ALA A 293 5.58 5.30 4.88
N ALA A 294 4.34 5.16 4.41
CA ALA A 294 3.88 3.96 3.70
C ALA A 294 4.55 3.80 2.32
N ILE A 295 4.76 4.89 1.58
CA ILE A 295 5.47 4.87 0.29
C ILE A 295 6.96 4.54 0.49
N GLY A 296 7.58 5.12 1.53
CA GLY A 296 9.01 5.01 1.79
C GLY A 296 9.89 5.88 0.87
N GLU A 297 11.20 5.65 0.94
CA GLU A 297 12.17 6.34 0.09
C GLU A 297 11.98 5.98 -1.39
N ARG A 298 11.87 6.99 -2.24
CA ARG A 298 11.81 6.83 -3.70
C ARG A 298 13.22 6.94 -4.28
N SER A 299 13.68 5.89 -4.97
CA SER A 299 14.84 5.99 -5.87
C SER A 299 14.38 6.48 -7.24
N GLU A 300 15.24 7.18 -7.98
CA GLU A 300 14.99 7.53 -9.39
C GLU A 300 14.77 6.28 -10.28
N THR A 301 15.24 5.11 -9.82
CA THR A 301 15.04 3.81 -10.46
C THR A 301 13.81 3.05 -9.94
N SER A 302 13.17 3.53 -8.88
CA SER A 302 11.92 2.95 -8.38
C SER A 302 10.82 3.19 -9.40
N GLY A 303 10.03 2.16 -9.72
CA GLY A 303 8.82 2.32 -10.52
C GLY A 303 7.82 3.30 -9.87
N ALA A 304 6.69 3.55 -10.54
CA ALA A 304 5.61 4.36 -9.97
C ALA A 304 5.31 3.93 -8.52
N ALA A 305 5.29 4.91 -7.61
CA ALA A 305 4.95 4.64 -6.22
C ALA A 305 3.52 4.11 -6.12
N PHE A 306 3.30 3.04 -5.38
CA PHE A 306 1.94 2.54 -5.12
C PHE A 306 1.63 2.62 -3.64
N VAL A 307 0.36 2.84 -3.32
CA VAL A 307 -0.14 2.78 -1.95
C VAL A 307 -1.55 2.21 -1.95
N SER A 308 -1.85 1.29 -1.02
CA SER A 308 -3.20 0.84 -0.74
C SER A 308 -3.74 1.59 0.47
N VAL A 309 -4.94 2.14 0.35
CA VAL A 309 -5.67 2.77 1.45
C VAL A 309 -6.89 1.92 1.75
N SER A 310 -7.08 1.61 3.02
CA SER A 310 -8.27 0.96 3.57
C SER A 310 -8.83 1.80 4.70
N VAL A 311 -10.14 2.02 4.69
CA VAL A 311 -10.87 2.59 5.82
C VAL A 311 -11.78 1.50 6.33
N ALA A 312 -11.73 1.24 7.64
CA ALA A 312 -12.53 0.21 8.28
C ALA A 312 -13.27 0.80 9.47
N ARG A 313 -14.58 0.58 9.54
CA ARG A 313 -15.35 0.74 10.77
C ARG A 313 -15.21 -0.54 11.57
N GLN A 314 -14.83 -0.40 12.83
CA GLN A 314 -14.59 -1.51 13.74
C GLN A 314 -15.33 -1.26 15.05
N ARG A 315 -16.10 -2.27 15.48
CA ARG A 315 -16.57 -2.37 16.86
C ARG A 315 -15.86 -3.53 17.55
N LYS A 316 -15.40 -3.28 18.78
CA LYS A 316 -14.76 -4.26 19.66
C LYS A 316 -15.55 -4.32 20.96
N ASP A 317 -16.07 -5.50 21.28
CA ASP A 317 -16.69 -5.79 22.58
C ASP A 317 -15.78 -6.75 23.35
N THR A 318 -15.22 -6.29 24.47
CA THR A 318 -14.34 -7.10 25.34
C THR A 318 -15.15 -7.76 26.45
N LYS A 319 -15.09 -9.09 26.55
CA LYS A 319 -15.67 -9.88 27.65
C LYS A 319 -14.54 -10.38 28.54
N LYS A 320 -14.62 -10.12 29.84
CA LYS A 320 -13.57 -10.46 30.81
C LYS A 320 -14.07 -11.51 31.79
N GLY A 321 -13.15 -12.16 32.52
CA GLY A 321 -13.50 -13.12 33.56
C GLY A 321 -13.90 -14.50 33.07
N LEU A 322 -13.67 -14.83 31.79
CA LEU A 322 -13.84 -16.20 31.29
C LEU A 322 -12.81 -17.13 31.94
N LYS A 323 -13.09 -18.44 31.92
CA LYS A 323 -12.22 -19.46 32.50
C LYS A 323 -11.43 -20.17 31.41
N THR A 324 -10.19 -20.49 31.75
CA THR A 324 -9.32 -21.35 30.95
C THR A 324 -8.90 -22.56 31.78
N LYS A 325 -8.41 -23.59 31.09
CA LYS A 325 -7.93 -24.83 31.69
C LYS A 325 -6.78 -25.42 30.88
N GLY A 326 -6.19 -26.47 31.45
CA GLY A 326 -5.13 -27.25 30.83
C GLY A 326 -3.75 -26.64 30.98
N GLU A 327 -2.75 -27.37 30.54
CA GLU A 327 -1.33 -27.02 30.62
C GLU A 327 -0.71 -27.16 29.23
N LEU A 328 0.28 -26.31 28.93
CA LEU A 328 1.09 -26.38 27.72
C LEU A 328 2.54 -26.54 28.14
N SER A 329 3.29 -27.37 27.43
CA SER A 329 4.72 -27.54 27.69
C SER A 329 5.55 -26.30 27.33
N HIS A 330 5.04 -25.47 26.43
CA HIS A 330 5.75 -24.36 25.80
C HIS A 330 5.23 -22.96 26.19
N ALA A 331 4.16 -22.87 26.99
CA ALA A 331 3.56 -21.59 27.39
C ALA A 331 2.82 -21.68 28.73
N THR A 332 2.79 -20.56 29.46
CA THR A 332 1.95 -20.43 30.65
C THR A 332 0.50 -20.19 30.23
N VAL A 333 -0.43 -21.01 30.73
CA VAL A 333 -1.87 -20.81 30.57
C VAL A 333 -2.38 -19.91 31.68
N GLN A 334 -2.83 -18.71 31.33
CA GLN A 334 -3.41 -17.78 32.30
C GLN A 334 -4.83 -18.21 32.67
N PRO A 335 -5.18 -18.31 33.97
CA PRO A 335 -6.45 -18.90 34.44
C PRO A 335 -7.69 -18.02 34.16
N GLU A 336 -7.48 -16.72 33.94
CA GLU A 336 -8.51 -15.80 33.49
C GLU A 336 -8.34 -15.56 31.99
N GLY A 337 -9.44 -15.70 31.26
CA GLY A 337 -9.52 -15.45 29.82
C GLY A 337 -10.34 -14.20 29.51
N TRP A 338 -9.86 -13.42 28.54
CA TRP A 338 -10.59 -12.32 27.93
C TRP A 338 -10.94 -12.68 26.49
N LEU A 339 -12.12 -12.26 26.04
CA LEU A 339 -12.61 -12.49 24.69
C LEU A 339 -12.92 -11.15 24.03
N GLU A 340 -12.17 -10.82 22.97
CA GLU A 340 -12.43 -9.71 22.09
C GLU A 340 -13.34 -10.16 20.93
N LEU A 341 -14.54 -9.60 20.88
CA LEU A 341 -15.51 -9.81 19.82
C LEU A 341 -15.44 -8.61 18.88
N VAL A 342 -14.82 -8.81 17.72
CA VAL A 342 -14.54 -7.76 16.74
C VAL A 342 -15.48 -7.91 15.57
N THR A 343 -16.17 -6.83 15.23
CA THR A 343 -16.84 -6.70 13.94
C THR A 343 -16.25 -5.58 13.11
N LEU A 344 -16.06 -5.82 11.82
CA LEU A 344 -15.49 -4.83 10.92
C LEU A 344 -16.17 -4.75 9.56
N SER A 345 -16.23 -3.56 9.00
CA SER A 345 -16.68 -3.30 7.63
C SER A 345 -15.69 -2.35 6.98
N SER A 346 -15.16 -2.72 5.83
CA SER A 346 -14.01 -2.02 5.25
C SER A 346 -14.15 -1.76 3.76
N GLU A 347 -13.75 -0.57 3.36
CA GLU A 347 -13.58 -0.17 1.96
C GLU A 347 -12.09 0.02 1.68
N SER A 348 -11.61 -0.55 0.58
CA SER A 348 -10.20 -0.40 0.20
C SER A 348 -10.01 -0.10 -1.28
N THR A 349 -8.92 0.59 -1.60
CA THR A 349 -8.47 0.78 -2.98
C THR A 349 -6.95 0.97 -3.03
N SER A 350 -6.37 0.78 -4.21
CA SER A 350 -4.96 1.02 -4.45
C SER A 350 -4.79 2.16 -5.43
N PHE A 351 -3.89 3.08 -5.09
CA PHE A 351 -3.51 4.20 -5.93
C PHE A 351 -2.14 3.91 -6.53
N GLN A 352 -2.04 4.10 -7.84
CA GLN A 352 -0.78 4.07 -8.55
C GLN A 352 -0.27 5.49 -8.75
N GLY A 353 0.99 5.75 -8.46
CA GLY A 353 1.67 7.02 -8.65
C GLY A 353 2.15 7.19 -10.08
N CYS A 354 2.97 8.20 -10.32
CA CYS A 354 3.57 8.42 -11.63
C CYS A 354 5.02 7.93 -11.64
N SER A 355 5.46 7.42 -12.78
CA SER A 355 6.84 6.96 -12.97
C SER A 355 7.77 8.13 -13.27
N GLY A 356 9.04 8.01 -12.84
CA GLY A 356 10.07 9.02 -13.12
C GLY A 356 9.74 10.38 -12.52
N THR A 357 9.97 11.45 -13.28
CA THR A 357 9.77 12.84 -12.85
C THR A 357 8.36 13.37 -13.08
N LEU A 358 7.42 12.51 -13.54
CA LEU A 358 6.04 12.90 -13.78
C LEU A 358 5.29 13.09 -12.46
N THR A 359 4.40 14.07 -12.42
CA THR A 359 3.54 14.36 -11.27
C THR A 359 2.14 13.79 -11.48
N ALA A 360 1.56 13.21 -10.43
CA ALA A 360 0.18 12.76 -10.46
C ALA A 360 -0.76 13.97 -10.41
N CYS A 361 -1.52 14.18 -11.48
CA CYS A 361 -2.49 15.27 -11.62
C CYS A 361 -3.90 14.70 -11.83
N GLY A 362 -4.87 15.17 -11.03
CA GLY A 362 -6.26 14.73 -11.12
C GLY A 362 -6.45 13.23 -10.86
N THR A 363 -7.52 12.64 -11.41
CA THR A 363 -7.88 11.25 -11.13
C THR A 363 -6.96 10.23 -11.82
N ASN A 364 -6.44 10.50 -13.03
CA ASN A 364 -5.70 9.50 -13.82
C ASN A 364 -4.56 10.06 -14.69
N ALA A 365 -4.16 11.33 -14.53
CA ALA A 365 -3.10 11.90 -15.37
C ALA A 365 -1.74 11.88 -14.68
N CYS A 366 -0.70 11.60 -15.47
CA CYS A 366 0.68 11.87 -15.11
C CYS A 366 1.18 12.98 -16.03
N ALA A 367 1.49 14.14 -15.44
CA ALA A 367 1.88 15.33 -16.19
C ALA A 367 3.34 15.67 -15.92
N ASN A 368 4.03 16.15 -16.95
CA ASN A 368 5.32 16.80 -16.77
C ASN A 368 5.07 18.29 -16.50
N LEU A 369 5.18 18.72 -15.24
CA LEU A 369 4.92 20.12 -14.86
C LEU A 369 5.87 21.11 -15.55
N GLN A 370 6.95 20.66 -16.19
CA GLN A 370 7.91 21.51 -16.90
C GLN A 370 7.49 21.81 -18.34
N THR A 371 6.64 20.99 -18.94
CA THR A 371 6.31 21.04 -20.39
C THR A 371 4.84 20.86 -20.71
N ASP A 372 4.03 20.38 -19.76
CA ASP A 372 2.60 20.18 -19.96
C ASP A 372 1.85 21.50 -19.76
N SER A 373 1.29 22.03 -20.85
CA SER A 373 0.55 23.29 -20.84
C SER A 373 -0.82 23.21 -20.14
N GLN A 374 -1.30 22.01 -19.78
CA GLN A 374 -2.50 21.84 -18.97
C GLN A 374 -2.18 21.75 -17.46
N ASN A 375 -0.91 21.63 -17.08
CA ASN A 375 -0.46 21.40 -15.70
C ASN A 375 0.86 22.14 -15.43
N CYS A 376 1.02 23.37 -15.91
CA CYS A 376 2.32 24.02 -15.94
C CYS A 376 2.75 24.50 -14.55
N GLY A 377 3.89 24.03 -14.05
CA GLY A 377 4.42 24.34 -12.72
C GLY A 377 3.66 23.68 -11.56
N THR A 378 2.34 23.51 -11.68
CA THR A 378 1.48 22.78 -10.74
C THR A 378 0.29 22.14 -11.47
N CYS A 379 -0.27 21.07 -10.90
CA CYS A 379 -1.42 20.38 -11.49
C CYS A 379 -2.62 21.31 -11.65
N GLY A 380 -3.30 21.23 -12.81
CA GLY A 380 -4.46 22.05 -13.15
C GLY A 380 -4.14 23.49 -13.56
N ASN A 381 -2.87 23.92 -13.56
CA ASN A 381 -2.50 25.25 -14.06
C ASN A 381 -2.39 25.25 -15.59
N VAL A 382 -3.51 25.57 -16.25
CA VAL A 382 -3.59 25.66 -17.71
C VAL A 382 -2.99 26.98 -18.19
N CYS A 383 -2.04 26.91 -19.13
CA CYS A 383 -1.45 28.09 -19.72
C CYS A 383 -2.46 28.87 -20.58
N PRO A 384 -2.51 30.22 -20.47
CA PRO A 384 -3.37 31.06 -21.29
C PRO A 384 -3.17 30.86 -22.80
N ASN A 385 -4.18 31.23 -23.60
CA ASN A 385 -4.08 31.18 -25.06
C ASN A 385 -2.84 31.93 -25.57
N GLY A 386 -2.09 31.33 -26.49
CA GLY A 386 -0.85 31.88 -27.04
C GLY A 386 0.40 31.68 -26.17
N THR A 387 0.30 30.88 -25.10
CA THR A 387 1.42 30.52 -24.23
C THR A 387 1.59 29.01 -24.13
N LYS A 388 2.80 28.56 -23.77
CA LYS A 388 3.20 27.16 -23.57
C LYS A 388 3.90 27.01 -22.24
N CYS A 389 3.92 25.78 -21.72
CA CYS A 389 4.73 25.49 -20.56
C CYS A 389 6.20 25.29 -20.94
N GLY A 390 7.06 26.18 -20.45
CA GLY A 390 8.51 26.07 -20.57
C GLY A 390 9.16 26.26 -19.21
N GLY A 391 9.88 25.26 -18.72
CA GLY A 391 10.54 25.33 -17.40
C GLY A 391 9.56 25.52 -16.23
N GLY A 392 8.33 25.02 -16.37
CA GLY A 392 7.29 25.14 -15.35
C GLY A 392 6.64 26.52 -15.26
N GLN A 393 6.82 27.37 -16.28
CA GLN A 393 6.17 28.66 -16.40
C GLN A 393 5.45 28.77 -17.75
N CYS A 394 4.31 29.46 -17.75
CA CYS A 394 3.61 29.79 -18.98
C CYS A 394 4.33 30.93 -19.68
N VAL A 395 5.06 30.59 -20.75
CA VAL A 395 5.84 31.53 -21.57
C VAL A 395 5.16 31.70 -22.91
N SER A 396 5.40 32.82 -23.61
CA SER A 396 4.87 32.97 -24.97
C SER A 396 5.39 31.87 -25.88
N THR A 397 4.62 31.45 -26.88
CA THR A 397 5.07 30.44 -27.85
C THR A 397 6.39 30.84 -28.51
N THR A 398 6.59 32.14 -28.76
CA THR A 398 7.87 32.67 -29.27
C THR A 398 9.01 32.42 -28.30
N GLN A 399 8.83 32.72 -27.01
CA GLN A 399 9.86 32.50 -25.99
C GLN A 399 10.18 31.02 -25.79
N ALA A 400 9.17 30.13 -25.82
CA ALA A 400 9.39 28.68 -25.78
C ALA A 400 10.18 28.19 -27.00
N CYS A 401 9.83 28.69 -28.19
CA CYS A 401 10.49 28.36 -29.44
C CYS A 401 11.96 28.81 -29.46
N ASP A 402 12.24 30.03 -28.99
CA ASP A 402 13.60 30.59 -28.92
C ASP A 402 14.48 29.79 -27.95
N ALA A 403 13.95 29.46 -26.76
CA ALA A 403 14.66 28.66 -25.75
C ALA A 403 14.97 27.23 -26.26
N CYS A 404 14.00 26.59 -26.93
CA CYS A 404 14.21 25.29 -27.56
C CYS A 404 15.28 25.37 -28.65
N THR A 405 15.20 26.38 -29.52
CA THR A 405 16.14 26.56 -30.64
C THR A 405 17.58 26.71 -30.15
N SER A 406 17.79 27.52 -29.11
CA SER A 406 19.12 27.69 -28.49
C SER A 406 19.67 26.36 -27.95
N THR A 407 18.84 25.61 -27.23
CA THR A 407 19.21 24.31 -26.64
C THR A 407 19.49 23.25 -27.72
N ALA A 408 18.66 23.20 -28.76
CA ALA A 408 18.82 22.27 -29.88
C ALA A 408 20.14 22.54 -30.64
N ILE A 409 20.45 23.80 -30.94
CA ILE A 409 21.70 24.20 -31.61
C ILE A 409 22.93 23.84 -30.76
N ALA A 410 22.84 23.98 -29.44
CA ALA A 410 23.92 23.61 -28.52
C ALA A 410 24.05 22.08 -28.32
N GLY A 411 22.97 21.32 -28.53
CA GLY A 411 22.87 19.88 -28.26
C GLY A 411 22.57 19.06 -29.52
N THR A 412 21.32 18.63 -29.68
CA THR A 412 20.87 17.65 -30.69
C THR A 412 21.14 18.05 -32.15
N CYS A 413 21.15 19.36 -32.45
CA CYS A 413 21.45 19.91 -33.78
C CYS A 413 22.85 20.51 -33.91
N LYS A 414 23.75 20.23 -32.95
CA LYS A 414 25.10 20.78 -32.90
C LYS A 414 25.93 20.46 -34.13
N LEU A 415 25.78 19.26 -34.71
CA LEU A 415 26.54 18.86 -35.91
C LEU A 415 26.18 19.73 -37.11
N GLN A 416 24.89 19.92 -37.36
CA GLN A 416 24.35 20.74 -38.44
C GLN A 416 24.70 22.21 -38.21
N ALA A 417 24.62 22.67 -36.97
CA ALA A 417 25.01 24.03 -36.59
C ALA A 417 26.50 24.29 -36.84
N THR A 418 27.36 23.35 -36.45
CA THR A 418 28.81 23.43 -36.68
C THR A 418 29.13 23.41 -38.18
N ALA A 419 28.50 22.51 -38.94
CA ALA A 419 28.69 22.41 -40.39
C ALA A 419 28.28 23.69 -41.12
N CYS A 420 27.17 24.33 -40.71
CA CYS A 420 26.74 25.61 -41.26
C CYS A 420 27.67 26.76 -40.85
N ASN A 421 28.10 26.82 -39.58
CA ASN A 421 29.00 27.87 -39.10
C ASN A 421 30.41 27.81 -39.73
N ALA A 422 30.86 26.62 -40.12
CA ALA A 422 32.12 26.43 -40.85
C ALA A 422 32.03 26.77 -42.35
N ASP A 423 30.82 26.98 -42.88
CA ASP A 423 30.57 27.29 -44.27
C ASP A 423 30.26 28.79 -44.45
N THR A 424 31.11 29.51 -45.17
CA THR A 424 30.99 30.98 -45.32
C THR A 424 29.64 31.39 -45.90
N ALA A 425 29.11 30.64 -46.88
CA ALA A 425 27.83 30.96 -47.51
C ALA A 425 26.65 30.65 -46.57
N CYS A 426 26.68 29.53 -45.84
CA CYS A 426 25.65 29.20 -44.87
C CYS A 426 25.61 30.18 -43.69
N LYS A 427 26.78 30.54 -43.16
CA LYS A 427 26.92 31.55 -42.10
C LYS A 427 26.43 32.93 -42.55
N ALA A 428 26.65 33.30 -43.81
CA ALA A 428 26.11 34.52 -44.40
C ALA A 428 24.56 34.50 -44.45
N ILE A 429 23.95 33.36 -44.78
CA ILE A 429 22.48 33.19 -44.71
C ILE A 429 22.00 33.41 -43.27
N LEU A 430 22.59 32.74 -42.27
CA LEU A 430 22.18 32.86 -40.86
C LEU A 430 22.28 34.30 -40.34
N THR A 431 23.39 34.98 -40.64
CA THR A 431 23.63 36.36 -40.21
C THR A 431 22.60 37.32 -40.83
N CYS A 432 22.32 37.15 -42.13
CA CYS A 432 21.33 37.95 -42.85
C CYS A 432 19.91 37.70 -42.32
N TYR A 433 19.54 36.43 -42.10
CA TYR A 433 18.23 36.04 -41.55
C TYR A 433 17.96 36.69 -40.19
N GLY A 434 18.95 36.76 -39.30
CA GLY A 434 18.80 37.36 -37.97
C GLY A 434 18.48 38.87 -37.97
N THR A 435 18.60 39.53 -39.13
CA THR A 435 18.28 40.96 -39.30
C THR A 435 16.96 41.20 -40.06
N CYS A 436 16.30 40.14 -40.51
CA CYS A 436 15.10 40.26 -41.34
C CYS A 436 13.82 40.46 -40.54
N ALA A 437 12.99 41.41 -40.97
CA ALA A 437 11.67 41.67 -40.39
C ALA A 437 10.52 40.90 -41.07
N ASP A 438 10.76 40.33 -42.27
CA ASP A 438 9.73 39.63 -43.04
C ASP A 438 10.30 38.50 -43.92
N GLN A 439 9.40 37.73 -44.53
CA GLN A 439 9.72 36.61 -45.42
C GLN A 439 10.39 37.04 -46.74
N THR A 440 10.14 38.27 -47.21
CA THR A 440 10.75 38.79 -48.45
C THR A 440 12.24 39.02 -48.24
N CYS A 441 12.62 39.57 -47.10
CA CYS A 441 14.01 39.70 -46.66
C CYS A 441 14.67 38.33 -46.51
N ALA A 442 14.01 37.40 -45.80
CA ALA A 442 14.53 36.04 -45.61
C ALA A 442 14.80 35.33 -46.95
N ASN A 443 13.85 35.40 -47.90
CA ASN A 443 14.01 34.80 -49.22
C ASN A 443 15.18 35.42 -50.02
N LYS A 444 15.43 36.73 -49.87
CA LYS A 444 16.60 37.39 -50.48
C LYS A 444 17.91 36.91 -49.87
N CYS A 445 17.99 36.82 -48.54
CA CYS A 445 19.17 36.28 -47.84
C CYS A 445 19.50 34.85 -48.30
N TYR A 446 18.47 34.01 -48.45
CA TYR A 446 18.60 32.63 -48.91
C TYR A 446 19.08 32.52 -50.36
N THR A 447 18.50 33.32 -51.27
CA THR A 447 18.82 33.28 -52.71
C THR A 447 20.17 33.90 -53.06
N GLN A 448 20.69 34.84 -52.26
CA GLN A 448 22.01 35.45 -52.45
C GLN A 448 23.19 34.53 -52.15
N ASN A 449 22.99 33.42 -51.44
CA ASN A 449 24.06 32.51 -50.99
C ASN A 449 23.77 31.05 -51.38
N PRO A 450 23.68 30.73 -52.69
CA PRO A 450 23.19 29.44 -53.17
C PRO A 450 24.02 28.23 -52.69
N THR A 451 25.33 28.40 -52.52
CA THR A 451 26.26 27.34 -52.09
C THR A 451 26.09 26.95 -50.61
N GLY A 452 25.47 27.79 -49.79
CA GLY A 452 25.23 27.53 -48.36
C GLY A 452 23.88 26.87 -48.05
N GLN A 453 22.95 26.86 -49.01
CA GLN A 453 21.55 26.48 -48.81
C GLN A 453 21.37 25.05 -48.29
N ALA A 454 22.14 24.09 -48.79
CA ALA A 454 22.02 22.69 -48.36
C ALA A 454 22.30 22.52 -46.86
N LYS A 455 23.34 23.18 -46.35
CA LYS A 455 23.70 23.15 -44.92
C LYS A 455 22.72 23.97 -44.08
N PHE A 456 22.22 25.07 -44.63
CA PHE A 456 21.20 25.89 -43.97
C PHE A 456 19.91 25.10 -43.78
N ASN A 457 19.43 24.43 -44.84
CA ASN A 457 18.23 23.59 -44.78
C ASN A 457 18.42 22.39 -43.85
N ALA A 458 19.60 21.78 -43.81
CA ALA A 458 19.90 20.70 -42.87
C ALA A 458 19.79 21.16 -41.41
N LEU A 459 20.27 22.37 -41.09
CA LEU A 459 20.13 22.97 -39.77
C LEU A 459 18.66 23.32 -39.45
N GLN A 460 17.97 23.98 -40.37
CA GLN A 460 16.56 24.35 -40.20
C GLN A 460 15.66 23.13 -40.01
N ASN A 461 15.85 22.08 -40.81
CA ASN A 461 15.11 20.84 -40.67
C ASN A 461 15.40 20.15 -39.32
N CYS A 462 16.65 20.18 -38.85
CA CYS A 462 16.97 19.63 -37.53
C CYS A 462 16.24 20.39 -36.42
N VAL A 463 16.34 21.73 -36.40
CA VAL A 463 15.71 22.57 -35.39
C VAL A 463 14.18 22.46 -35.45
N SER A 464 13.60 22.52 -36.65
CA SER A 464 12.16 22.39 -36.85
C SER A 464 11.63 21.05 -36.35
N ASN A 465 12.37 19.96 -36.53
CA ASN A 465 11.98 18.65 -36.02
C ASN A 465 12.18 18.55 -34.50
N ALA A 466 13.26 19.11 -33.97
CA ALA A 466 13.57 19.08 -32.54
C ALA A 466 12.61 19.96 -31.70
N CYS A 467 12.15 21.08 -32.26
CA CYS A 467 11.37 22.10 -31.57
C CYS A 467 9.93 22.23 -32.06
N TYR A 468 9.45 21.32 -32.92
CA TYR A 468 8.12 21.36 -33.51
C TYR A 468 7.00 21.62 -32.48
N SER A 469 7.05 20.91 -31.34
CA SER A 469 6.02 21.01 -30.29
C SER A 469 6.05 22.32 -29.49
N GLN A 470 7.18 23.03 -29.49
CA GLN A 470 7.37 24.29 -28.76
C GLN A 470 7.10 25.53 -29.63
N CYS A 471 7.22 25.38 -30.96
CA CYS A 471 7.11 26.46 -31.93
C CYS A 471 5.73 26.55 -32.63
N GLN A 472 4.80 25.64 -32.33
CA GLN A 472 3.38 25.69 -32.75
C GLN A 472 2.48 26.04 -31.58
#